data_AF-A0A316HXQ0-F1
#
_entry.id   AF-A0A316HXQ0-F1
#
_cell.length_a   1.000
_cell.length_b   1.000
_cell.length_c   1.000
_cell.angle_alpha   90.00
_cell.angle_beta   90.00
_cell.angle_gamma   90.00
#
_symmetry.space_group_name_H-M   'P 1'
#
loop_
_entity.id
_entity.type
_entity.pdbx_description
1 polymer ?
#
loop_
_entity_poly.entity_id
_entity_poly.type
_entity_poly.pdbx_seq_one_letter_code
_entity_poly.pdbx_strand_id
1 'polypeptide(L)'
;MGRPGERLPHLGAARFYLPGDDWQSGVLRLMELSQLIVLRLGEGEGVWWEVYQAVAGQPPGKLVLLIPGDRPDLTERLDAHLPVPAGIKDAIPGRWTSAVVAFREDWTPVVQPVGPFPGEKNRYGSTVFYVARAMQEALRSIGARRRAMGMRTNSHLLAVYGKVLLLVPALFLVAHFLRLVLP
;
A
#
# COMPACT_ATOMS: atom_id res chain seq x y z
N MET A 1 -8.04 2.29 6.64
CA MET A 1 -9.37 1.93 7.17
C MET A 1 -10.46 2.74 6.46
N GLY A 2 -11.65 2.19 6.27
CA GLY A 2 -12.81 2.94 5.76
C GLY A 2 -13.49 3.73 6.88
N ARG A 3 -14.30 4.75 6.54
CA ARG A 3 -15.13 5.44 7.54
C ARG A 3 -16.31 4.53 7.94
N PRO A 4 -16.61 4.38 9.24
CA PRO A 4 -17.82 3.69 9.67
C PRO A 4 -19.07 4.33 9.03
N GLY A 5 -19.94 3.53 8.38
CA GLY A 5 -21.21 3.98 7.79
C GLY A 5 -21.19 4.38 6.29
N GLU A 6 -20.09 4.21 5.56
CA GLU A 6 -20.05 4.47 4.12
C GLU A 6 -20.90 3.45 3.33
N ARG A 7 -21.91 3.91 2.58
CA ARG A 7 -22.95 3.05 1.96
C ARG A 7 -22.44 2.09 0.87
N LEU A 8 -21.30 2.36 0.24
CA LEU A 8 -20.62 1.47 -0.72
C LEU A 8 -19.18 1.95 -0.93
N PRO A 9 -18.16 1.08 -0.80
CA PRO A 9 -16.79 1.46 -1.11
C PRO A 9 -16.58 1.61 -2.63
N HIS A 10 -15.87 2.66 -3.03
CA HIS A 10 -15.34 2.80 -4.39
C HIS A 10 -14.37 1.63 -4.71
N LEU A 11 -14.44 1.07 -5.92
CA LEU A 11 -13.59 -0.02 -6.42
C LEU A 11 -12.08 0.27 -6.16
N GLY A 12 -11.35 -0.69 -5.61
CA GLY A 12 -9.92 -0.53 -5.28
C GLY A 12 -9.41 -1.55 -4.25
N ALA A 13 -8.47 -1.12 -3.38
CA ALA A 13 -7.87 -1.97 -2.34
C ALA A 13 -8.91 -2.55 -1.37
N ALA A 14 -8.66 -3.78 -0.88
CA ALA A 14 -9.51 -4.39 0.15
C ALA A 14 -9.57 -3.50 1.39
N ARG A 15 -10.79 -3.11 1.80
CA ARG A 15 -11.04 -2.29 3.00
C ARG A 15 -11.60 -3.16 4.10
N PHE A 16 -11.00 -3.10 5.29
CA PHE A 16 -11.58 -3.66 6.50
C PHE A 16 -12.34 -2.56 7.24
N TYR A 17 -13.57 -2.89 7.66
CA TYR A 17 -14.39 -2.06 8.54
C TYR A 17 -14.34 -2.73 9.91
N LEU A 18 -13.78 -2.03 10.89
CA LEU A 18 -13.69 -2.53 12.26
C LEU A 18 -14.87 -1.99 13.08
N PRO A 19 -15.46 -2.79 13.98
CA PRO A 19 -16.51 -2.32 14.88
C PRO A 19 -15.96 -1.19 15.77
N GLY A 20 -16.82 -0.22 16.11
CA GLY A 20 -16.44 1.02 16.80
C GLY A 20 -15.75 0.83 18.16
N ASP A 21 -15.99 -0.29 18.84
CA ASP A 21 -15.57 -0.48 20.23
C ASP A 21 -14.24 -1.26 20.35
N ASP A 22 -13.73 -1.88 19.27
CA ASP A 22 -12.49 -2.69 19.27
C ASP A 22 -11.60 -2.47 18.03
N TRP A 23 -11.69 -1.28 17.43
CA TRP A 23 -10.95 -0.99 16.21
C TRP A 23 -9.44 -1.02 16.42
N GLN A 24 -8.93 -0.60 17.59
CA GLN A 24 -7.49 -0.57 17.87
C GLN A 24 -6.87 -1.97 17.83
N SER A 25 -7.49 -2.97 18.47
CA SER A 25 -7.01 -4.35 18.44
C SER A 25 -7.01 -4.92 17.03
N GLY A 26 -8.04 -4.60 16.25
CA GLY A 26 -8.10 -4.95 14.83
C GLY A 26 -6.97 -4.34 14.00
N VAL A 27 -6.60 -3.07 14.25
CA VAL A 27 -5.46 -2.44 13.58
C VAL A 27 -4.15 -3.13 13.97
N LEU A 28 -3.91 -3.40 15.25
CA LEU A 28 -2.69 -4.07 15.71
C LEU A 28 -2.54 -5.46 15.06
N ARG A 29 -3.64 -6.21 15.00
CA ARG A 29 -3.66 -7.52 14.32
C ARG A 29 -3.37 -7.40 12.82
N LEU A 30 -3.92 -6.38 12.15
CA LEU A 30 -3.63 -6.13 10.74
C LEU A 30 -2.18 -5.71 10.52
N MET A 31 -1.62 -4.90 11.42
CA MET A 31 -0.21 -4.56 11.40
C MET A 31 0.63 -5.83 11.47
N GLU A 32 0.42 -6.72 12.45
CA GLU A 32 1.15 -7.99 12.58
C GLU A 32 1.11 -8.82 11.29
N LEU A 33 -0.08 -9.03 10.72
CA LEU A 33 -0.28 -9.88 9.54
C LEU A 33 0.22 -9.27 8.23
N SER A 34 0.42 -7.95 8.18
CA SER A 34 0.82 -7.26 6.97
C SER A 34 2.27 -7.57 6.59
N GLN A 35 2.59 -7.55 5.30
CA GLN A 35 3.97 -7.57 4.82
C GLN A 35 4.55 -6.16 4.66
N LEU A 36 3.68 -5.17 4.49
CA LEU A 36 4.01 -3.76 4.35
C LEU A 36 2.86 -2.94 4.95
N ILE A 37 3.20 -1.93 5.73
CA ILE A 37 2.27 -0.99 6.35
C ILE A 37 2.53 0.36 5.68
N VAL A 38 1.53 0.88 4.97
CA VAL A 38 1.61 2.19 4.32
C VAL A 38 0.63 3.12 5.02
N LEU A 39 1.16 4.14 5.71
CA LEU A 39 0.34 5.14 6.41
C LEU A 39 0.49 6.49 5.70
N ARG A 40 -0.62 7.18 5.47
CA ARG A 40 -0.59 8.59 5.04
C ARG A 40 -0.79 9.46 6.27
N LEU A 41 0.14 10.39 6.50
CA LEU A 41 0.00 11.32 7.61
C LEU A 41 -1.19 12.23 7.43
N GLY A 42 -1.83 12.54 8.56
CA GLY A 42 -2.92 13.49 8.69
C GLY A 42 -2.98 14.01 10.11
N GLU A 43 -3.92 14.89 10.39
CA GLU A 43 -4.07 15.55 11.70
C GLU A 43 -4.71 14.68 12.77
N GLY A 44 -5.50 13.68 12.36
CA GLY A 44 -6.33 12.93 13.28
C GLY A 44 -5.51 12.11 14.27
N GLU A 45 -5.86 12.17 15.56
CA GLU A 45 -5.19 11.41 16.62
C GLU A 45 -5.21 9.90 16.38
N GLY A 46 -6.24 9.37 15.71
CA GLY A 46 -6.26 7.96 15.30
C GLY A 46 -5.09 7.60 14.37
N VAL A 47 -4.75 8.45 13.40
CA VAL A 47 -3.62 8.23 12.49
C VAL A 47 -2.30 8.28 13.24
N TRP A 48 -2.16 9.23 14.18
CA TRP A 48 -0.95 9.33 14.99
C TRP A 48 -0.78 8.15 15.94
N TRP A 49 -1.86 7.68 16.53
CA TRP A 49 -1.85 6.43 17.28
C TRP A 49 -1.36 5.27 16.39
N GLU A 50 -1.83 5.13 15.15
CA GLU A 50 -1.34 4.10 14.22
C GLU A 50 0.16 4.26 13.93
N VAL A 51 0.65 5.49 13.74
CA VAL A 51 2.09 5.77 13.56
C VAL A 51 2.88 5.33 14.79
N TYR A 52 2.43 5.68 16.00
CA TYR A 52 3.11 5.31 17.25
C TYR A 52 3.18 3.80 17.44
N GLN A 53 2.08 3.09 17.20
CA GLN A 53 2.05 1.64 17.31
C GLN A 53 2.95 0.97 16.26
N ALA A 54 3.00 1.50 15.03
CA ALA A 54 3.88 0.98 14.00
C ALA A 54 5.36 1.18 14.35
N VAL A 55 5.72 2.38 14.85
CA VAL A 55 7.10 2.69 15.25
C VAL A 55 7.55 1.88 16.46
N ALA A 56 6.67 1.69 17.45
CA ALA A 56 7.00 0.95 18.66
C ALA A 56 7.04 -0.57 18.47
N GLY A 57 6.20 -1.12 17.59
CA GLY A 57 5.91 -2.57 17.55
C GLY A 57 6.26 -3.30 16.26
N GLN A 58 6.63 -2.61 15.17
CA GLN A 58 6.89 -3.25 13.88
C GLN A 58 8.34 -3.08 13.43
N PRO A 59 8.89 -4.05 12.66
CA PRO A 59 10.20 -3.89 12.04
C PRO A 59 10.22 -2.65 11.11
N PRO A 60 11.28 -1.83 11.10
CA PRO A 60 11.32 -0.58 10.33
C PRO A 60 11.06 -0.78 8.84
N GLY A 61 11.65 -1.83 8.24
CA GLY A 61 11.54 -2.13 6.81
C GLY A 61 10.13 -2.50 6.33
N LYS A 62 9.17 -2.65 7.26
CA LYS A 62 7.76 -2.88 6.97
C LYS A 62 6.95 -1.58 6.89
N LEU A 63 7.47 -0.47 7.43
CA LEU A 63 6.75 0.80 7.50
C LEU A 63 7.12 1.72 6.34
N VAL A 64 6.10 2.27 5.69
CA VAL A 64 6.21 3.34 4.71
C VAL A 64 5.25 4.47 5.09
N LEU A 65 5.75 5.69 5.15
CA LEU A 65 4.96 6.89 5.44
C LEU A 65 4.80 7.74 4.18
N LEU A 66 3.56 8.15 3.90
CA LEU A 66 3.22 9.10 2.85
C LEU A 66 3.01 10.47 3.49
N ILE A 67 3.87 11.41 3.15
CA ILE A 67 3.89 12.75 3.74
C ILE A 67 3.09 13.69 2.83
N PRO A 68 2.06 14.40 3.33
CA PRO A 68 1.39 15.44 2.55
C PRO A 68 2.30 16.66 2.32
N GLY A 69 2.07 17.40 1.23
CA GLY A 69 2.73 18.69 1.00
C GLY A 69 2.18 19.79 1.90
N ASP A 70 2.97 20.83 2.15
CA ASP A 70 2.61 22.02 2.95
C ASP A 70 2.19 21.76 4.39
N ARG A 71 2.69 20.68 5.01
CA ARG A 71 2.35 20.29 6.39
C ARG A 71 3.58 20.20 7.29
N PRO A 72 4.25 21.33 7.55
CA PRO A 72 5.45 21.36 8.40
C PRO A 72 5.15 20.87 9.83
N ASP A 73 3.93 21.11 10.32
CA ASP A 73 3.43 20.65 11.61
C ASP A 73 3.45 19.12 11.72
N LEU A 74 3.05 18.41 10.66
CA LEU A 74 3.05 16.95 10.65
C LEU A 74 4.46 16.39 10.52
N THR A 75 5.35 17.05 9.78
CA THR A 75 6.76 16.62 9.68
C THR A 75 7.52 16.85 10.99
N GLU A 76 7.26 17.95 11.69
CA GLU A 76 7.85 18.23 13.00
C GLU A 76 7.38 17.22 14.05
N ARG A 77 6.06 16.97 14.12
CA ARG A 77 5.50 15.92 14.99
C ARG A 77 6.08 14.55 14.65
N LEU A 78 6.30 14.24 13.37
CA LEU A 78 6.92 12.98 12.97
C LEU A 78 8.37 12.89 13.48
N ASP A 79 9.18 13.91 13.22
CA ASP A 79 10.59 13.94 13.60
C ASP A 79 10.78 13.84 15.12
N ALA A 80 9.86 14.41 15.91
CA ALA A 80 9.86 14.27 17.37
C ALA A 80 9.56 12.84 17.87
N HIS A 81 8.97 11.98 17.03
CA HIS A 81 8.54 10.63 17.40
C HIS A 81 9.35 9.52 16.76
N LEU A 82 10.13 9.82 15.72
CA LEU A 82 11.03 8.85 15.11
C LEU A 82 12.31 8.69 15.93
N PRO A 83 12.90 7.47 16.00
CA PRO A 83 14.20 7.28 16.63
C PRO A 83 15.32 8.10 15.96
N VAL A 84 15.23 8.26 14.64
CA VAL A 84 16.09 9.12 13.82
C VAL A 84 15.17 10.06 13.02
N PRO A 85 15.32 11.39 13.16
CA PRO A 85 14.49 12.35 12.42
C PRO A 85 14.58 12.13 10.91
N ALA A 86 13.44 12.19 10.22
CA ALA A 86 13.35 12.10 8.77
C ALA A 86 13.91 13.34 8.08
N GLY A 87 13.83 14.52 8.73
CA GLY A 87 14.44 15.74 8.23
C GLY A 87 13.90 16.14 6.86
N ILE A 88 12.59 16.04 6.68
CA ILE A 88 11.91 16.30 5.41
C ILE A 88 11.95 17.80 5.13
N LYS A 89 12.88 18.25 4.28
CA LYS A 89 13.08 19.67 3.94
C LYS A 89 12.41 20.09 2.63
N ASP A 90 12.23 19.15 1.70
CA ASP A 90 11.87 19.43 0.31
C ASP A 90 10.48 18.89 -0.07
N ALA A 91 9.54 18.84 0.88
CA ALA A 91 8.16 18.48 0.59
C ALA A 91 7.56 19.48 -0.41
N ILE A 92 7.37 19.06 -1.67
CA ILE A 92 6.84 19.94 -2.72
C ILE A 92 5.45 20.48 -2.30
N PRO A 93 5.28 21.81 -2.26
CA PRO A 93 4.00 22.45 -1.93
C PRO A 93 2.81 22.01 -2.78
N GLY A 94 1.62 22.03 -2.20
CA GLY A 94 0.32 21.83 -2.85
C GLY A 94 -0.03 20.38 -3.20
N ARG A 95 0.82 19.41 -2.85
CA ARG A 95 0.64 18.01 -3.23
C ARG A 95 -0.10 17.19 -2.18
N TRP A 96 -1.01 16.33 -2.64
CA TRP A 96 -1.68 15.33 -1.79
C TRP A 96 -0.69 14.42 -1.04
N THR A 97 0.44 14.11 -1.68
CA THR A 97 1.63 13.47 -1.12
C THR A 97 2.86 14.12 -1.76
N SER A 98 3.77 14.63 -0.95
CA SER A 98 4.98 15.34 -1.34
C SER A 98 6.25 14.50 -1.16
N ALA A 99 6.23 13.52 -0.26
CA ALA A 99 7.33 12.60 -0.01
C ALA A 99 6.84 11.22 0.44
N VAL A 100 7.67 10.21 0.19
CA VAL A 100 7.56 8.86 0.73
C VAL A 100 8.76 8.61 1.63
N VAL A 101 8.53 8.10 2.83
CA VAL A 101 9.60 7.74 3.77
C VAL A 101 9.53 6.24 4.02
N ALA A 102 10.65 5.55 3.82
CA ALA A 102 10.85 4.15 4.24
C ALA A 102 12.02 4.09 5.22
N PHE A 103 12.19 2.99 5.94
CA PHE A 103 13.20 2.88 6.99
C PHE A 103 14.14 1.70 6.76
N ARG A 104 15.44 1.93 7.02
CA ARG A 104 16.44 0.86 7.12
C ARG A 104 16.27 0.11 8.44
N GLU A 105 16.95 -1.03 8.59
CA GLU A 105 16.85 -1.89 9.78
C GLU A 105 17.23 -1.19 11.10
N ASP A 106 18.01 -0.12 11.01
CA ASP A 106 18.46 0.72 12.13
C ASP A 106 17.56 1.96 12.35
N TRP A 107 16.35 1.98 11.78
CA TRP A 107 15.44 3.13 11.76
C TRP A 107 15.93 4.35 10.98
N THR A 108 17.07 4.29 10.28
CA THR A 108 17.52 5.40 9.43
C THR A 108 16.49 5.64 8.31
N PRO A 109 15.89 6.84 8.24
CA PRO A 109 14.87 7.15 7.24
C PRO A 109 15.50 7.35 5.86
N VAL A 110 14.83 6.83 4.83
CA VAL A 110 15.10 7.14 3.43
C VAL A 110 13.91 7.89 2.85
N VAL A 111 14.11 9.18 2.60
CA VAL A 111 13.09 10.09 2.08
C VAL A 111 13.21 10.15 0.55
N GLN A 112 12.09 9.91 -0.13
CA GLN A 112 11.97 10.03 -1.59
C GLN A 112 10.91 11.08 -1.94
N PRO A 113 11.27 12.17 -2.65
CA PRO A 113 10.29 13.17 -3.04
C PRO A 113 9.30 12.61 -4.07
N VAL A 114 8.04 13.05 -3.97
CA VAL A 114 6.96 12.72 -4.91
C VAL A 114 6.81 13.87 -5.90
N GLY A 115 7.39 13.70 -7.08
CA GLY A 115 7.44 14.73 -8.10
C GLY A 115 7.76 14.16 -9.48
N PRO A 116 7.71 14.99 -10.53
CA PRO A 116 8.44 14.68 -11.74
C PRO A 116 9.90 14.41 -11.35
N PHE A 117 10.38 13.22 -11.69
CA PHE A 117 11.76 12.82 -11.42
C PHE A 117 12.69 13.55 -12.39
N PRO A 118 13.97 13.77 -12.05
CA PRO A 118 14.93 14.37 -12.96
C PRO A 118 14.92 13.66 -14.33
N GLY A 119 14.72 14.44 -15.40
CA GLY A 119 14.64 13.93 -16.78
C GLY A 119 13.25 13.41 -17.23
N GLU A 120 12.23 13.45 -16.37
CA GLU A 120 10.89 12.97 -16.71
C GLU A 120 10.16 13.92 -17.67
N LYS A 121 9.84 13.43 -18.87
CA LYS A 121 9.05 14.18 -19.88
C LYS A 121 7.55 13.91 -19.79
N ASN A 122 7.11 13.09 -18.84
CA ASN A 122 5.73 12.65 -18.74
C ASN A 122 4.81 13.80 -18.30
N ARG A 123 4.18 14.43 -19.28
CA ARG A 123 3.21 15.52 -19.10
C ARG A 123 1.86 15.04 -18.56
N TYR A 124 1.60 13.73 -18.53
CA TYR A 124 0.31 13.12 -18.20
C TYR A 124 0.38 12.14 -17.01
N GLY A 125 1.52 12.05 -16.32
CA GLY A 125 1.65 11.18 -15.15
C GLY A 125 0.67 11.60 -14.07
N SER A 126 -0.28 10.72 -13.72
CA SER A 126 -1.19 10.96 -12.60
C SER A 126 -0.40 11.04 -11.29
N THR A 127 -0.88 11.78 -10.28
CA THR A 127 -0.24 11.86 -8.96
C THR A 127 0.05 10.47 -8.37
N VAL A 128 -0.81 9.49 -8.66
CA VAL A 128 -0.65 8.09 -8.25
C VAL A 128 0.60 7.45 -8.86
N PHE A 129 0.93 7.75 -10.12
CA PHE A 129 2.16 7.25 -10.76
C PHE A 129 3.41 7.72 -10.03
N TYR A 130 3.47 9.01 -9.69
CA TYR A 130 4.63 9.58 -8.99
C TYR A 130 4.78 9.03 -7.57
N VAL A 131 3.66 8.85 -6.85
CA VAL A 131 3.68 8.20 -5.52
C VAL A 131 4.18 6.77 -5.63
N ALA A 132 3.65 5.98 -6.59
CA ALA A 132 4.06 4.60 -6.78
C ALA A 132 5.55 4.48 -7.11
N ARG A 133 6.08 5.37 -7.97
CA ARG A 133 7.50 5.41 -8.32
C ARG A 133 8.38 5.79 -7.13
N ALA A 134 8.02 6.82 -6.37
CA ALA A 134 8.75 7.20 -5.16
C ALA A 134 8.77 6.08 -4.13
N MET A 135 7.65 5.37 -3.95
CA MET A 135 7.57 4.21 -3.05
C MET A 135 8.44 3.05 -3.53
N GLN A 136 8.45 2.74 -4.83
CA GLN A 136 9.33 1.72 -5.38
C GLN A 136 10.81 2.06 -5.14
N GLU A 137 11.19 3.32 -5.32
CA GLU A 137 12.57 3.76 -5.09
C GLU A 137 12.94 3.72 -3.60
N ALA A 138 12.04 4.16 -2.72
CA ALA A 138 12.24 4.09 -1.27
C ALA A 138 12.45 2.64 -0.82
N LEU A 139 11.59 1.72 -1.26
CA LEU A 139 11.72 0.30 -0.91
C LEU A 139 12.99 -0.35 -1.48
N ARG A 140 13.39 0.01 -2.71
CA ARG A 140 14.66 -0.46 -3.28
C ARG A 140 15.86 0.01 -2.47
N SER A 141 15.85 1.28 -2.06
CA SER A 141 16.98 1.91 -1.35
C SER A 141 17.28 1.31 0.02
N ILE A 142 16.25 0.79 0.71
CA ILE A 142 16.39 0.08 1.99
C ILE A 142 16.72 -1.41 1.79
N GLY A 143 16.93 -1.84 0.54
CA GLY A 143 17.27 -3.22 0.23
C GLY A 143 16.14 -4.17 0.60
N ALA A 144 14.87 -3.73 0.52
CA ALA A 144 13.71 -4.61 0.66
C ALA A 144 13.77 -5.66 -0.46
N ARG A 145 14.55 -6.72 -0.22
CA ARG A 145 14.62 -7.88 -1.09
C ARG A 145 13.19 -8.37 -1.22
N ARG A 146 12.82 -8.85 -2.41
CA ARG A 146 11.64 -9.69 -2.62
C ARG A 146 11.78 -10.96 -1.77
N ARG A 147 11.82 -10.88 -0.43
CA ARG A 147 11.27 -11.93 0.41
C ARG A 147 9.87 -12.02 -0.09
N ALA A 148 9.63 -13.09 -0.84
CA ALA A 148 8.47 -13.26 -1.68
C ALA A 148 7.27 -12.61 -0.96
N MET A 149 6.64 -11.63 -1.64
CA MET A 149 5.19 -11.67 -1.70
C MET A 149 4.90 -13.10 -2.11
N GLY A 150 4.85 -14.02 -1.12
CA GLY A 150 4.45 -15.38 -1.32
C GLY A 150 3.14 -15.21 -2.02
N MET A 151 3.10 -15.68 -3.25
CA MET A 151 1.96 -15.54 -4.13
C MET A 151 0.79 -16.07 -3.31
N ARG A 152 0.07 -15.15 -2.66
CA ARG A 152 -1.11 -15.48 -1.92
C ARG A 152 -2.14 -15.53 -3.01
N THR A 153 -2.05 -16.61 -3.80
CA THR A 153 -3.00 -16.93 -4.83
C THR A 153 -4.32 -16.97 -4.11
N ASN A 154 -5.11 -15.93 -4.33
CA ASN A 154 -6.43 -15.80 -3.76
C ASN A 154 -7.16 -17.08 -4.18
N SER A 155 -7.44 -17.98 -3.24
CA SER A 155 -8.01 -19.30 -3.55
C SER A 155 -9.32 -19.18 -4.33
N HIS A 156 -10.02 -18.05 -4.17
CA HIS A 156 -11.18 -17.68 -4.96
C HIS A 156 -10.87 -17.34 -6.44
N LEU A 157 -9.73 -16.72 -6.75
CA LEU A 157 -9.31 -16.49 -8.14
C LEU A 157 -8.90 -17.81 -8.81
N LEU A 158 -8.20 -18.71 -8.11
CA LEU A 158 -7.89 -20.05 -8.63
C LEU A 158 -9.16 -20.88 -8.91
N ALA A 159 -10.19 -20.77 -8.08
CA ALA A 159 -11.47 -21.45 -8.31
C ALA A 159 -12.21 -20.90 -9.55
N VAL A 160 -12.12 -19.59 -9.80
CA VAL A 160 -12.72 -18.95 -10.99
C VAL A 160 -11.93 -19.32 -12.25
N TYR A 161 -10.60 -19.23 -12.22
CA TYR A 161 -9.76 -19.64 -13.35
C TYR A 161 -9.85 -21.15 -13.62
N GLY A 162 -9.93 -21.99 -12.58
CA GLY A 162 -10.12 -23.44 -12.73
C GLY A 162 -11.45 -23.82 -13.37
N LYS A 163 -12.54 -23.11 -13.04
CA LYS A 163 -13.84 -23.32 -13.70
C LYS A 163 -13.84 -22.87 -15.16
N VAL A 164 -13.21 -21.74 -15.48
CA VAL A 164 -13.11 -21.26 -16.87
C VAL A 164 -12.19 -22.14 -17.71
N LEU A 165 -11.09 -22.65 -17.13
CA LEU A 165 -10.15 -23.55 -17.82
C LEU A 165 -10.77 -24.92 -18.13
N LEU A 166 -11.75 -25.39 -17.34
CA LEU A 166 -12.49 -26.63 -17.61
C LEU A 166 -13.62 -26.47 -18.64
N LEU A 167 -14.14 -25.25 -18.83
CA LEU A 167 -15.20 -25.01 -19.82
C LEU A 167 -14.69 -25.13 -21.27
N VAL A 168 -13.45 -24.72 -21.54
CA VAL A 168 -12.86 -24.76 -22.90
C VAL A 168 -12.69 -26.19 -23.44
N PRO A 169 -12.06 -27.15 -22.73
CA PRO A 169 -11.95 -28.52 -23.21
C PRO A 169 -13.29 -29.27 -23.19
N ALA A 170 -14.20 -28.95 -22.26
CA ALA A 170 -15.54 -29.53 -22.24
C ALA A 170 -16.36 -29.11 -23.48
N LEU A 171 -16.32 -27.82 -23.85
CA LEU A 171 -16.98 -27.33 -25.06
C LEU A 171 -16.37 -27.94 -26.34
N PHE A 172 -15.05 -28.13 -26.36
CA PHE A 172 -14.34 -28.78 -27.47
C PHE A 172 -14.74 -30.26 -27.61
N LEU A 173 -14.83 -31.01 -26.51
CA LEU A 173 -15.27 -32.40 -26.51
C LEU A 173 -16.73 -32.54 -26.97
N VAL A 174 -17.62 -31.65 -26.54
CA VAL A 174 -19.02 -31.62 -26.98
C VAL A 174 -19.13 -31.30 -28.48
N ALA A 175 -18.37 -30.32 -28.97
CA ALA A 175 -18.34 -29.98 -30.40
C ALA A 175 -17.77 -31.11 -31.25
N HIS A 176 -16.74 -31.81 -30.75
CA HIS A 176 -16.15 -32.96 -31.44
C HIS A 176 -17.09 -34.17 -31.45
N PHE A 177 -17.80 -34.43 -30.35
CA PHE A 177 -18.80 -35.48 -30.25
C PHE A 177 -20.00 -35.21 -31.18
N LEU A 178 -20.51 -33.97 -31.22
CA LEU A 178 -21.59 -33.59 -32.14
C LEU A 178 -21.19 -33.76 -33.61
N ARG A 179 -19.93 -33.47 -33.98
CA ARG A 179 -19.40 -33.74 -35.33
C ARG A 179 -19.26 -35.23 -35.68
N LEU A 180 -19.15 -36.09 -34.68
CA LEU A 180 -19.02 -37.55 -34.89
C LEU A 180 -20.38 -38.25 -34.96
N VAL A 181 -21.42 -37.68 -34.35
CA VAL A 181 -22.75 -38.30 -34.22
C VAL A 181 -23.76 -37.73 -35.22
N LEU A 182 -23.61 -36.47 -35.65
CA LEU A 182 -24.40 -35.90 -36.75
C LEU A 182 -23.55 -35.85 -38.02
N PRO A 183 -23.86 -36.65 -39.06
CA PRO A 183 -23.19 -36.60 -40.35
C PRO A 183 -23.52 -35.32 -41.13
#